data_AF-A0A0U1QS19-F1
#
_entry.id   AF-A0A0U1QS19-F1
#
_cell.length_a   1.000
_cell.length_b   1.000
_cell.length_c   1.000
_cell.angle_alpha   90.00
_cell.angle_beta   90.00
_cell.angle_gamma   90.00
#
_symmetry.space_group_name_H-M   'P 1'
#
loop_
_entity.id
_entity.type
_entity.pdbx_description
1 polymer ?
#
loop_
_entity_poly.entity_id
_entity_poly.type
_entity_poly.pdbx_seq_one_letter_code
_entity_poly.pdbx_strand_id
1 'polypeptide(L)'
;MIENQSEKAAESICRDLFENHLYFKFIVDPKGNQKQRARAYHYSYLQDQLHLVNTLLSKKEDGRQIRRFMGIENRDGDLEKLEKERLRISNSLQREEFKNIKLEWDYLVKKKNINYPKWYSLFKGPRNIRELAARCGHLPEYLTLYNILSTQVHTTNVLHQIENVNGVAFLRNLRIQDNPDLVLQFSRSLGTFSLLEYVNFVLPEQTESIRKWTISNIIK
;
A
#
# COMPACT_ATOMS: atom_id res chain seq x y z
N MET A 1 -4.99 -17.86 -7.58
CA MET A 1 -3.74 -17.23 -8.11
C MET A 1 -2.59 -18.22 -8.11
N ILE A 2 -2.33 -18.91 -7.00
CA ILE A 2 -1.27 -19.94 -6.92
C ILE A 2 -1.61 -21.16 -7.79
N GLU A 3 -2.87 -21.61 -7.79
CA GLU A 3 -3.38 -22.66 -8.71
C GLU A 3 -3.21 -22.29 -10.20
N ASN A 4 -3.15 -20.99 -10.51
CA ASN A 4 -2.93 -20.47 -11.86
C ASN A 4 -1.45 -20.11 -12.11
N GLN A 5 -0.52 -20.61 -11.27
CA GLN A 5 0.93 -20.39 -11.37
C GLN A 5 1.32 -18.90 -11.44
N SER A 6 0.54 -18.04 -10.79
CA SER A 6 0.75 -16.59 -10.77
C SER A 6 1.36 -16.14 -9.45
N GLU A 7 2.49 -16.76 -9.04
CA GLU A 7 3.11 -16.55 -7.74
C GLU A 7 3.59 -15.11 -7.53
N LYS A 8 4.24 -14.49 -8.52
CA LYS A 8 4.71 -13.09 -8.44
C LYS A 8 3.60 -12.09 -8.16
N ALA A 9 2.40 -12.33 -8.69
CA ALA A 9 1.25 -11.50 -8.39
C ALA A 9 0.77 -11.70 -6.94
N ALA A 10 0.85 -12.93 -6.41
CA ALA A 10 0.57 -13.21 -5.00
C ALA A 10 1.64 -12.63 -4.07
N GLU A 11 2.92 -12.62 -4.45
CA GLU A 11 4.01 -11.93 -3.73
C GLU A 11 3.75 -10.42 -3.60
N SER A 12 3.30 -9.77 -4.68
CA SER A 12 2.93 -8.34 -4.64
C SER A 12 1.77 -8.08 -3.68
N ILE A 13 0.72 -8.92 -3.72
CA ILE A 13 -0.42 -8.80 -2.80
C ILE A 13 0.03 -9.02 -1.35
N CYS A 14 0.94 -9.96 -1.09
CA CYS A 14 1.51 -10.17 0.24
C CYS A 14 2.24 -8.94 0.77
N ARG A 15 3.02 -8.27 -0.08
CA ARG A 15 3.70 -7.02 0.28
C ARG A 15 2.69 -5.95 0.66
N ASP A 16 1.65 -5.76 -0.16
CA ASP A 16 0.62 -4.76 0.08
C ASP A 16 -0.18 -5.08 1.36
N LEU A 17 -0.45 -6.37 1.63
CA LEU A 17 -1.04 -6.83 2.88
C LEU A 17 -0.17 -6.48 4.09
N PHE A 18 1.15 -6.70 4.01
CA PHE A 18 2.07 -6.32 5.08
C PHE A 18 2.09 -4.82 5.34
N GLU A 19 2.16 -3.99 4.29
CA GLU A 19 2.09 -2.54 4.44
C GLU A 19 0.78 -2.10 5.09
N ASN A 20 -0.36 -2.64 4.64
CA ASN A 20 -1.66 -2.32 5.20
C ASN A 20 -1.80 -2.75 6.67
N HIS A 21 -1.24 -3.89 7.05
CA HIS A 21 -1.15 -4.32 8.44
C HIS A 21 -0.39 -3.30 9.30
N LEU A 22 0.79 -2.85 8.83
CA LEU A 22 1.57 -1.82 9.51
C LEU A 22 0.82 -0.49 9.60
N TYR A 23 0.12 -0.09 8.53
CA TYR A 23 -0.68 1.12 8.49
C TYR A 23 -1.80 1.08 9.53
N PHE A 24 -2.55 -0.01 9.57
CA PHE A 24 -3.60 -0.20 10.56
C PHE A 24 -3.03 -0.18 11.98
N LYS A 25 -2.00 -1.00 12.25
CA LYS A 25 -1.35 -1.08 13.57
C LYS A 25 -0.82 0.27 14.04
N PHE A 26 -0.25 1.07 13.15
CA PHE A 26 0.20 2.41 13.48
C PHE A 26 -0.97 3.37 13.77
N ILE A 27 -2.06 3.30 13.01
CA ILE A 27 -3.26 4.13 13.26
C ILE A 27 -3.87 3.84 14.62
N VAL A 28 -4.01 2.55 14.99
CA VAL A 28 -4.70 2.13 16.21
C VAL A 28 -3.80 2.05 17.44
N ASP A 29 -2.48 2.24 17.30
CA ASP A 29 -1.55 2.18 18.43
C ASP A 29 -1.91 3.22 19.52
N PRO A 30 -2.23 2.77 20.75
CA PRO A 30 -2.69 3.64 21.83
C PRO A 30 -1.59 4.58 22.37
N LYS A 31 -0.31 4.34 22.03
CA LYS A 31 0.79 5.24 22.40
C LYS A 31 0.83 6.51 21.55
N GLY A 32 0.00 6.59 20.50
CA GLY A 32 -0.07 7.73 19.59
C GLY A 32 -1.41 8.44 19.57
N ASN A 33 -1.49 9.52 18.78
CA ASN A 33 -2.76 10.19 18.51
C ASN A 33 -3.48 9.49 17.34
N GLN A 34 -4.32 8.50 17.68
CA GLN A 34 -5.05 7.67 16.71
C GLN A 34 -5.89 8.53 15.73
N LYS A 35 -6.59 9.54 16.23
CA LYS A 35 -7.42 10.44 15.42
C LYS A 35 -6.58 11.24 14.42
N GLN A 36 -5.42 11.74 14.83
CA GLN A 36 -4.48 12.44 13.95
C GLN A 36 -3.91 11.50 12.89
N ARG A 37 -3.52 10.28 13.27
CA ARG A 37 -2.97 9.28 12.34
C ARG A 37 -4.01 8.83 11.30
N ALA A 38 -5.24 8.55 11.73
CA ALA A 38 -6.34 8.22 10.82
C ALA A 38 -6.65 9.35 9.83
N ARG A 39 -6.65 10.60 10.32
CA ARG A 39 -6.83 11.78 9.46
C ARG A 39 -5.65 11.99 8.51
N ALA A 40 -4.43 11.71 8.94
CA ALA A 40 -3.24 11.80 8.10
C ALA A 40 -3.31 10.81 6.93
N TYR A 41 -3.71 9.57 7.24
CA TYR A 41 -3.97 8.54 6.24
C TYR A 41 -5.05 8.98 5.24
N HIS A 42 -6.19 9.45 5.72
CA HIS A 42 -7.28 9.91 4.86
C HIS A 42 -6.89 11.14 4.02
N TYR A 43 -6.17 12.10 4.60
CA TYR A 43 -5.67 13.27 3.88
C TYR A 43 -4.73 12.87 2.73
N SER A 44 -3.81 11.93 2.97
CA SER A 44 -2.92 11.39 1.94
C SER A 44 -3.69 10.69 0.82
N TYR A 45 -4.70 9.88 1.17
CA TYR A 45 -5.58 9.28 0.18
C TYR A 45 -6.24 10.34 -0.71
N LEU A 46 -6.77 11.41 -0.13
CA LEU A 46 -7.37 12.51 -0.89
C LEU A 46 -6.33 13.24 -1.78
N GLN A 47 -5.08 13.38 -1.32
CA GLN A 47 -3.99 13.92 -2.13
C GLN A 47 -3.67 13.02 -3.34
N ASP A 48 -3.62 11.69 -3.15
CA ASP A 48 -3.39 10.73 -4.24
C ASP A 48 -4.51 10.79 -5.29
N GLN A 49 -5.77 10.85 -4.83
CA GLN A 49 -6.93 11.02 -5.72
C GLN A 49 -6.85 12.36 -6.47
N LEU A 50 -6.52 13.46 -5.79
CA LEU A 50 -6.35 14.76 -6.43
C LEU A 50 -5.23 14.75 -7.46
N HIS A 51 -4.11 14.08 -7.17
CA HIS A 51 -2.99 13.94 -8.09
C HIS A 51 -3.37 13.20 -9.38
N LEU A 52 -4.08 12.08 -9.24
CA LEU A 52 -4.58 11.32 -10.37
C LEU A 52 -5.51 12.17 -11.23
N VAL A 53 -6.51 12.83 -10.61
CA VAL A 53 -7.46 13.69 -11.33
C VAL A 53 -6.74 14.84 -12.04
N ASN A 54 -5.76 15.49 -11.40
CA ASN A 54 -4.96 16.53 -12.01
C ASN A 54 -4.12 16.02 -13.19
N THR A 55 -3.58 14.80 -13.08
CA THR A 55 -2.84 14.15 -14.17
C THR A 55 -3.77 13.87 -15.35
N LEU A 56 -4.97 13.35 -15.08
CA LEU A 56 -5.99 13.10 -16.09
C LEU A 56 -6.55 14.37 -16.72
N LEU A 57 -6.61 15.49 -16.00
CA LEU A 57 -7.04 16.79 -16.55
C LEU A 57 -5.89 17.58 -17.21
N SER A 58 -4.64 17.12 -17.05
CA SER A 58 -3.47 17.81 -17.56
C SER A 58 -3.53 17.95 -19.08
N LYS A 59 -3.25 19.17 -19.56
CA LYS A 59 -3.12 19.45 -20.99
C LYS A 59 -1.76 19.01 -21.56
N LYS A 60 -0.83 18.54 -20.72
CA LYS A 60 0.46 18.00 -21.18
C LYS A 60 0.28 16.71 -21.97
N GLU A 61 1.30 16.35 -22.75
CA GLU A 61 1.28 15.16 -23.61
C GLU A 61 1.01 13.88 -22.81
N ASP A 62 1.69 13.68 -21.68
CA ASP A 62 1.47 12.52 -20.81
C ASP A 62 0.00 12.40 -20.37
N GLY A 63 -0.62 13.52 -19.97
CA GLY A 63 -2.04 13.54 -19.58
C GLY A 63 -2.96 13.19 -20.74
N ARG A 64 -2.66 13.64 -21.96
CA ARG A 64 -3.41 13.26 -23.18
C ARG A 64 -3.27 11.77 -23.47
N GLN A 65 -2.06 11.23 -23.37
CA GLN A 65 -1.79 9.81 -23.62
C GLN A 65 -2.51 8.92 -22.62
N ILE A 66 -2.47 9.25 -21.32
CA ILE A 66 -3.16 8.50 -20.27
C ILE A 66 -4.67 8.52 -20.52
N ARG A 67 -5.25 9.70 -20.80
CA ARG A 67 -6.68 9.79 -21.14
C ARG A 67 -7.06 8.92 -22.33
N ARG A 68 -6.26 8.97 -23.40
CA ARG A 68 -6.47 8.15 -24.61
C ARG A 68 -6.41 6.66 -24.30
N PHE A 69 -5.42 6.25 -23.52
CA PHE A 69 -5.27 4.85 -23.08
C PHE A 69 -6.48 4.38 -22.26
N MET A 70 -7.00 5.24 -21.38
CA MET A 70 -8.16 4.93 -20.54
C MET A 70 -9.50 5.08 -21.26
N GLY A 71 -9.52 5.48 -22.53
CA GLY A 71 -10.76 5.75 -23.27
C GLY A 71 -11.52 6.99 -22.79
N ILE A 72 -10.86 7.88 -22.03
CA ILE A 72 -11.46 9.12 -21.53
C ILE A 72 -11.38 10.17 -22.64
N GLU A 73 -12.44 10.25 -23.45
CA GLU A 73 -12.60 11.27 -24.48
C GLU A 73 -13.62 12.32 -24.05
N ASN A 74 -13.56 13.51 -24.66
CA ASN A 74 -14.48 14.61 -24.34
C ASN A 74 -15.91 14.41 -24.93
N ARG A 75 -16.31 13.16 -25.20
CA ARG A 75 -17.56 12.82 -25.88
C ARG A 75 -18.75 12.75 -24.93
N ASP A 76 -18.54 12.25 -23.70
CA ASP A 76 -19.63 11.94 -22.75
C ASP A 76 -19.59 12.78 -21.45
N GLY A 77 -18.98 13.97 -21.53
CA GLY A 77 -18.83 14.87 -20.38
C GLY A 77 -17.85 14.38 -19.31
N ASP A 78 -16.98 13.41 -19.64
CA ASP A 78 -16.05 12.82 -18.67
C ASP A 78 -15.04 13.82 -18.10
N LEU A 79 -14.61 14.80 -18.91
CA LEU A 79 -13.77 15.89 -18.40
C LEU A 79 -14.52 16.78 -17.40
N GLU A 80 -15.82 16.99 -17.59
CA GLU A 80 -16.66 17.73 -16.64
C GLU A 80 -16.84 16.94 -15.34
N LYS A 81 -17.02 15.62 -15.42
CA LYS A 81 -17.07 14.74 -14.23
C LYS A 81 -15.76 14.79 -13.45
N LEU A 82 -14.62 14.70 -14.15
CA LEU A 82 -13.29 14.82 -13.53
C LEU A 82 -13.09 16.19 -12.86
N GLU A 83 -13.56 17.26 -13.48
CA GLU A 83 -13.47 18.61 -12.90
C GLU A 83 -14.35 18.77 -11.66
N LYS A 84 -15.58 18.24 -11.69
CA LYS A 84 -16.46 18.17 -10.50
C LYS A 84 -15.81 17.37 -9.37
N GLU A 85 -15.18 16.25 -9.70
CA GLU A 85 -14.46 15.41 -8.75
C GLU A 85 -13.24 16.15 -8.17
N ARG A 86 -12.46 16.84 -9.01
CA ARG A 86 -11.34 17.71 -8.59
C ARG A 86 -11.79 18.72 -7.55
N LEU A 87 -12.93 19.38 -7.80
CA LEU A 87 -13.50 20.37 -6.87
C LEU A 87 -13.98 19.72 -5.57
N ARG A 88 -14.66 18.58 -5.64
CA ARG A 88 -15.12 17.81 -4.48
C ARG A 88 -13.97 17.41 -3.55
N ILE A 89 -12.88 16.88 -4.13
CA ILE A 89 -11.68 16.48 -3.38
C ILE A 89 -11.00 17.72 -2.80
N SER A 90 -10.84 18.78 -3.60
CA SER A 90 -10.20 20.03 -3.17
C SER A 90 -10.92 20.65 -1.96
N ASN A 91 -12.26 20.67 -1.99
CA ASN A 91 -13.09 21.14 -0.88
C ASN A 91 -12.95 20.23 0.35
N SER A 92 -12.88 18.91 0.14
CA SER A 92 -12.67 17.95 1.25
C SER A 92 -11.31 18.15 1.93
N LEU A 93 -10.27 18.48 1.18
CA LEU A 93 -8.94 18.82 1.72
C LEU A 93 -8.91 20.14 2.51
N GLN A 94 -9.92 21.02 2.37
CA GLN A 94 -10.02 22.27 3.14
C GLN A 94 -10.80 22.13 4.46
N ARG A 95 -11.34 20.95 4.79
CA ARG A 95 -12.06 20.76 6.05
C ARG A 95 -11.16 21.08 7.25
N GLU A 96 -11.72 21.73 8.26
CA GLU A 96 -10.97 22.20 9.45
C GLU A 96 -10.20 21.05 10.15
N GLU A 97 -10.74 19.84 10.10
CA GLU A 97 -10.10 18.66 10.68
C GLU A 97 -8.76 18.27 10.06
N PHE A 98 -8.45 18.76 8.86
CA PHE A 98 -7.19 18.54 8.17
C PHE A 98 -6.21 19.71 8.29
N LYS A 99 -6.59 20.83 8.92
CA LYS A 99 -5.77 22.04 8.97
C LYS A 99 -4.34 21.80 9.45
N ASN A 100 -4.17 21.11 10.58
CA ASN A 100 -2.84 20.80 11.12
C ASN A 100 -2.07 19.81 10.23
N ILE A 101 -2.78 18.91 9.55
CA ILE A 101 -2.19 17.93 8.64
C ILE A 101 -1.68 18.62 7.37
N LYS A 102 -2.48 19.52 6.81
CA LYS A 102 -2.11 20.36 5.68
C LYS A 102 -0.88 21.21 5.97
N LEU A 103 -0.79 21.81 7.15
CA LEU A 103 0.39 22.58 7.57
C LEU A 103 1.65 21.73 7.61
N GLU A 104 1.60 20.55 8.24
CA GLU A 104 2.74 19.63 8.31
C GLU A 104 3.10 19.07 6.92
N TRP A 105 2.10 18.72 6.11
CA TRP A 105 2.30 18.24 4.73
C TRP A 105 3.01 19.29 3.89
N ASP A 106 2.52 20.53 3.90
CA ASP A 106 3.13 21.66 3.20
C ASP A 106 4.54 21.94 3.69
N TYR A 107 4.81 21.80 5.00
CA TYR A 107 6.15 21.92 5.55
C TYR A 107 7.10 20.86 4.95
N LEU A 108 6.69 19.59 4.90
CA LEU A 108 7.51 18.53 4.32
C LEU A 108 7.73 18.73 2.81
N VAL A 109 6.70 19.16 2.07
CA VAL A 109 6.83 19.44 0.64
C VAL A 109 7.78 20.62 0.40
N LYS A 110 7.54 21.76 1.04
CA LYS A 110 8.23 23.03 0.71
C LYS A 110 9.59 23.16 1.38
N LYS A 111 9.73 22.73 2.64
CA LYS A 111 10.97 22.92 3.43
C LYS A 111 11.89 21.71 3.39
N LYS A 112 11.36 20.51 3.19
CA LYS A 112 12.16 19.28 3.08
C LYS A 112 12.29 18.75 1.64
N ASN A 113 11.68 19.44 0.67
CA ASN A 113 11.72 19.09 -0.75
C ASN A 113 11.25 17.65 -1.02
N ILE A 114 10.23 17.21 -0.27
CA ILE A 114 9.65 15.88 -0.42
C ILE A 114 8.40 16.01 -1.30
N ASN A 115 8.48 15.57 -2.56
CA ASN A 115 7.38 15.74 -3.52
C ASN A 115 6.06 15.09 -3.05
N TYR A 116 6.14 13.94 -2.37
CA TYR A 116 4.99 13.23 -1.80
C TYR A 116 5.36 12.64 -0.44
N PRO A 117 5.07 13.36 0.67
CA PRO A 117 5.31 12.85 2.01
C PRO A 117 4.51 11.57 2.26
N LYS A 118 5.15 10.56 2.84
CA LYS A 118 4.43 9.39 3.37
C LYS A 118 3.57 9.86 4.55
N TRP A 119 2.29 9.51 4.58
CA TRP A 119 1.37 9.97 5.64
C TRP A 119 1.84 9.63 7.05
N TYR A 120 2.48 8.47 7.23
CA TYR A 120 3.01 8.03 8.51
C TYR A 120 4.28 8.79 8.93
N SER A 121 4.87 9.60 8.05
CA SER A 121 6.04 10.45 8.36
C SER A 121 5.67 11.82 8.93
N LEU A 122 4.40 12.22 8.81
CA LEU A 122 3.89 13.46 9.38
C LEU A 122 4.07 13.47 10.91
N PHE A 123 4.27 14.66 11.48
CA PHE A 123 4.42 14.86 12.93
C PHE A 123 5.58 14.07 13.53
N LYS A 124 6.71 14.04 12.81
CA LYS A 124 7.93 13.28 13.19
C LYS A 124 7.69 11.77 13.33
N GLY A 125 6.77 11.22 12.53
CA GLY A 125 6.56 9.79 12.44
C GLY A 125 7.67 9.06 11.64
N PRO A 126 7.54 7.74 11.44
CA PRO A 126 8.50 6.94 10.69
C PRO A 126 8.77 7.49 9.28
N ARG A 127 10.01 7.46 8.82
CA ARG A 127 10.40 8.06 7.53
C ARG A 127 10.19 7.12 6.34
N ASN A 128 10.14 5.83 6.61
CA ASN A 128 10.03 4.78 5.59
C ASN A 128 9.35 3.54 6.21
N ILE A 129 9.03 2.57 5.36
CA ILE A 129 8.33 1.35 5.77
C ILE A 129 9.13 0.51 6.77
N ARG A 130 10.48 0.54 6.72
CA ARG A 130 11.35 -0.15 7.68
C ARG A 130 11.23 0.43 9.08
N GLU A 131 11.29 1.76 9.19
CA GLU A 131 11.10 2.46 10.46
C GLU A 131 9.67 2.25 10.99
N LEU A 132 8.67 2.19 10.10
CA LEU A 132 7.29 1.89 10.48
C LEU A 132 7.16 0.46 11.03
N ALA A 133 7.79 -0.51 10.37
CA ALA A 133 7.84 -1.89 10.83
C ALA A 133 8.50 -1.99 12.20
N ALA A 134 9.65 -1.34 12.40
CA ALA A 134 10.32 -1.27 13.69
C ALA A 134 9.43 -0.63 14.78
N ARG A 135 8.73 0.47 14.44
CA ARG A 135 7.78 1.12 15.35
C ARG A 135 6.63 0.21 15.75
N CYS A 136 6.17 -0.65 14.83
CA CYS A 136 5.05 -1.56 15.06
C CYS A 136 5.48 -2.93 15.62
N GLY A 137 6.78 -3.15 15.87
CA GLY A 137 7.31 -4.41 16.39
C GLY A 137 7.46 -5.53 15.35
N HIS A 138 7.50 -5.20 14.05
CA HIS A 138 7.54 -6.12 12.91
C HIS A 138 8.83 -5.99 12.07
N LEU A 139 9.93 -5.57 12.70
CA LEU A 139 11.22 -5.43 12.01
C LEU A 139 11.75 -6.77 11.47
N PRO A 140 11.67 -7.91 12.19
CA PRO A 140 12.11 -9.19 11.66
C PRO A 140 11.38 -9.61 10.37
N GLU A 141 10.06 -9.45 10.33
CA GLU A 141 9.20 -9.75 9.18
C GLU A 141 9.55 -8.83 8.00
N TYR A 142 9.87 -7.57 8.29
CA TYR A 142 10.36 -6.64 7.28
C TYR A 142 11.70 -7.09 6.69
N LEU A 143 12.68 -7.42 7.54
CA LEU A 143 14.04 -7.75 7.12
C LEU A 143 14.12 -9.07 6.35
N THR A 144 13.20 -9.98 6.62
CA THR A 144 13.13 -11.30 5.99
C THR A 144 12.16 -11.29 4.81
N LEU A 145 10.88 -11.47 5.10
CA LEU A 145 9.84 -11.78 4.13
C LEU A 145 9.55 -10.60 3.22
N TYR A 146 9.37 -9.40 3.77
CA TYR A 146 9.11 -8.22 2.96
C TYR A 146 10.29 -7.89 2.02
N ASN A 147 11.52 -7.93 2.53
CA ASN A 147 12.71 -7.67 1.71
C ASN A 147 12.86 -8.68 0.56
N ILE A 148 12.65 -9.97 0.83
CA ILE A 148 12.69 -11.02 -0.20
C ILE A 148 11.64 -10.73 -1.29
N LEU A 149 10.39 -10.50 -0.91
CA LEU A 149 9.29 -10.23 -1.84
C LEU A 149 9.47 -8.91 -2.62
N SER A 150 10.01 -7.88 -1.98
CA SER A 150 10.23 -6.57 -2.62
C SER A 150 11.40 -6.57 -3.61
N THR A 151 12.44 -7.38 -3.38
CA THR A 151 13.65 -7.43 -4.22
C THR A 151 13.39 -8.22 -5.51
N GLN A 152 12.61 -9.30 -5.41
CA GLN A 152 12.12 -10.11 -6.54
C GLN A 152 11.41 -9.25 -7.62
N VAL A 153 10.74 -8.17 -7.21
CA VAL A 153 9.95 -7.32 -8.12
C VAL A 153 10.80 -6.31 -8.90
N HIS A 154 11.98 -5.89 -8.41
CA HIS A 154 12.63 -4.67 -8.90
C HIS A 154 13.95 -4.84 -9.68
N THR A 155 14.71 -5.95 -9.58
CA THR A 155 16.04 -5.99 -10.26
C THR A 155 16.49 -7.38 -10.71
N THR A 156 16.09 -8.45 -10.03
CA THR A 156 16.52 -9.82 -10.37
C THR A 156 15.79 -10.41 -11.57
N ASN A 157 14.65 -9.87 -12.00
CA ASN A 157 13.82 -10.52 -13.01
C ASN A 157 14.45 -10.64 -14.41
N VAL A 158 15.22 -9.66 -14.92
CA VAL A 158 15.65 -9.76 -16.34
C VAL A 158 16.76 -10.80 -16.53
N LEU A 159 17.79 -10.80 -15.68
CA LEU A 159 18.90 -11.76 -15.76
C LEU A 159 18.49 -13.17 -15.32
N HIS A 160 17.64 -13.30 -14.29
CA HIS A 160 17.14 -14.60 -13.86
C HIS A 160 16.04 -15.16 -14.77
N GLN A 161 15.44 -14.34 -15.64
CA GLN A 161 14.54 -14.82 -16.68
C GLN A 161 15.27 -15.31 -17.92
N ILE A 162 16.58 -15.13 -18.04
CA ILE A 162 17.34 -15.73 -19.14
C ILE A 162 17.91 -17.07 -18.67
N GLU A 163 17.41 -18.17 -19.23
CA GLU A 163 17.97 -19.50 -19.03
C GLU A 163 18.79 -19.92 -20.24
N ASN A 164 19.92 -20.59 -20.01
CA ASN A 164 20.72 -21.17 -21.09
C ASN A 164 20.32 -22.64 -21.24
N VAL A 165 19.69 -22.98 -22.36
CA VAL A 165 19.40 -24.37 -22.74
C VAL A 165 20.28 -24.69 -23.95
N ASN A 166 21.28 -25.55 -23.76
CA ASN A 166 22.21 -26.01 -24.80
C ASN A 166 22.97 -24.89 -25.55
N GLY A 167 23.42 -23.86 -24.85
CA GLY A 167 24.18 -22.75 -25.43
C GLY A 167 23.31 -21.63 -26.00
N VAL A 168 21.98 -21.75 -25.93
CA VAL A 168 21.01 -20.76 -26.43
C VAL A 168 20.27 -20.13 -25.25
N ALA A 169 20.20 -18.81 -25.25
CA ALA A 169 19.47 -18.04 -24.26
C ALA A 169 17.96 -18.07 -24.55
N PHE A 170 17.18 -18.55 -23.59
CA PHE A 170 15.72 -18.56 -23.61
C PHE A 170 15.17 -17.66 -22.50
N LEU A 171 13.98 -17.11 -22.72
CA LEU A 171 13.22 -16.47 -21.66
C LEU A 171 12.45 -17.55 -20.89
N ARG A 172 12.65 -17.60 -19.58
CA ARG A 172 11.88 -18.42 -18.64
C ARG A 172 10.40 -18.09 -18.73
N ASN A 173 9.59 -19.11 -18.46
CA ASN A 173 8.15 -18.95 -18.37
C ASN A 173 7.78 -17.94 -17.26
N LEU A 174 6.81 -17.07 -17.52
CA LEU A 174 6.29 -16.14 -16.50
C LEU A 174 5.49 -16.87 -15.40
N ARG A 175 5.02 -18.08 -15.70
CA ARG A 175 4.29 -18.96 -14.78
C ARG A 175 5.27 -19.93 -14.15
N ILE A 176 5.93 -19.49 -13.08
CA ILE A 176 6.82 -20.31 -12.26
C ILE A 176 6.26 -20.31 -10.85
N GLN A 177 6.27 -21.49 -10.23
CA GLN A 177 6.09 -21.64 -8.80
C GLN A 177 7.48 -21.82 -8.19
N ASP A 178 8.02 -20.80 -7.54
CA ASP A 178 9.32 -20.84 -6.87
C ASP A 178 9.14 -21.36 -5.44
N ASN A 179 8.23 -20.76 -4.67
CA ASN A 179 7.88 -21.16 -3.31
C ASN A 179 6.46 -20.72 -2.92
N PRO A 180 5.41 -21.37 -3.48
CA PRO A 180 4.03 -21.01 -3.22
C PRO A 180 3.62 -21.19 -1.74
N ASP A 181 4.25 -22.11 -1.03
CA ASP A 181 3.98 -22.37 0.39
C ASP A 181 4.39 -21.18 1.27
N LEU A 182 5.53 -20.56 0.98
CA LEU A 182 5.97 -19.35 1.69
C LEU A 182 4.96 -18.22 1.55
N VAL A 183 4.47 -17.98 0.33
CA VAL A 183 3.47 -16.95 0.03
C VAL A 183 2.15 -17.25 0.74
N LEU A 184 1.71 -18.51 0.75
CA LEU A 184 0.49 -18.95 1.44
C LEU A 184 0.60 -18.79 2.96
N GLN A 185 1.67 -19.32 3.56
CA GLN A 185 1.90 -19.24 5.00
C GLN A 185 2.01 -17.80 5.48
N PHE A 186 2.69 -16.95 4.70
CA PHE A 186 2.82 -15.53 5.02
C PHE A 186 1.48 -14.80 4.90
N SER A 187 0.75 -14.99 3.82
CA SER A 187 -0.60 -14.42 3.63
C SER A 187 -1.53 -14.80 4.77
N ARG A 188 -1.54 -16.10 5.14
CA ARG A 188 -2.37 -16.62 6.24
C ARG A 188 -1.96 -15.99 7.58
N SER A 189 -0.67 -15.97 7.88
CA SER A 189 -0.16 -15.44 9.15
C SER A 189 -0.48 -13.94 9.28
N LEU A 190 -0.14 -13.14 8.27
CA LEU A 190 -0.41 -11.70 8.27
C LEU A 190 -1.91 -11.38 8.30
N GLY A 191 -2.71 -12.07 7.48
CA GLY A 191 -4.15 -11.87 7.46
C GLY A 191 -4.77 -12.18 8.82
N THR A 192 -4.31 -13.26 9.46
CA THR A 192 -4.75 -13.66 10.80
C THR A 192 -4.34 -12.63 11.86
N PHE A 193 -3.08 -12.19 11.88
CA PHE A 193 -2.62 -11.18 12.83
C PHE A 193 -3.34 -9.85 12.63
N SER A 194 -3.54 -9.42 11.39
CA SER A 194 -4.30 -8.21 11.07
C SER A 194 -5.73 -8.28 11.58
N LEU A 195 -6.39 -9.43 11.39
CA LEU A 195 -7.75 -9.66 11.87
C LEU A 195 -7.83 -9.62 13.41
N LEU A 196 -6.88 -10.25 14.10
CA LEU A 196 -6.83 -10.24 15.56
C LEU A 196 -6.59 -8.83 16.12
N GLU A 197 -5.71 -8.04 15.51
CA GLU A 197 -5.50 -6.63 15.87
C GLU A 197 -6.77 -5.81 15.64
N TYR A 198 -7.48 -6.05 14.52
CA TYR A 198 -8.74 -5.38 14.23
C TYR A 198 -9.83 -5.71 15.26
N VAL A 199 -10.01 -7.01 15.56
CA VAL A 199 -10.98 -7.47 16.56
C VAL A 199 -10.65 -6.86 17.93
N ASN A 200 -9.38 -6.89 18.33
CA ASN A 200 -8.95 -6.30 19.60
C ASN A 200 -9.25 -4.80 19.68
N PHE A 201 -9.21 -4.09 18.54
CA PHE A 201 -9.53 -2.67 18.49
C PHE A 201 -11.04 -2.38 18.46
N VAL A 202 -11.83 -3.13 17.68
CA VAL A 202 -13.25 -2.83 17.43
C VAL A 202 -14.19 -3.57 18.38
N LEU A 203 -13.87 -4.81 18.73
CA LEU A 203 -14.67 -5.73 19.53
C LEU A 203 -13.79 -6.35 20.64
N PRO A 204 -13.23 -5.53 21.55
CA PRO A 204 -12.28 -6.01 22.56
C PRO A 204 -12.82 -7.17 23.39
N GLU A 205 -14.13 -7.20 23.64
CA GLU A 205 -14.83 -8.25 24.37
C GLU A 205 -14.82 -9.62 23.66
N GLN A 206 -14.65 -9.66 22.34
CA GLN A 206 -14.62 -10.89 21.55
C GLN A 206 -13.19 -11.41 21.31
N THR A 207 -12.17 -10.62 21.65
CA THR A 207 -10.76 -10.92 21.36
C THR A 207 -10.35 -12.32 21.78
N GLU A 208 -10.69 -12.72 23.01
CA GLU A 208 -10.25 -14.01 23.55
C GLU A 208 -10.96 -15.20 22.88
N SER A 209 -12.26 -15.05 22.58
CA SER A 209 -13.03 -16.05 21.86
C SER A 209 -12.48 -16.28 20.45
N ILE A 210 -12.24 -15.18 19.72
CA ILE A 210 -11.72 -15.22 18.36
C ILE A 210 -10.28 -15.75 18.35
N ARG A 211 -9.43 -15.35 19.30
CA ARG A 211 -8.07 -15.88 19.44
C ARG A 211 -8.06 -17.40 19.62
N LYS A 212 -8.90 -17.94 20.50
CA LYS A 212 -9.02 -19.40 20.71
C LYS A 212 -9.49 -20.12 19.46
N TRP A 213 -10.47 -19.55 18.75
CA TRP A 213 -10.96 -20.10 17.50
C TRP A 213 -9.86 -20.13 16.43
N THR A 214 -9.10 -19.04 16.28
CA THR A 214 -7.99 -18.92 15.35
C THR A 214 -6.89 -19.95 15.61
N ILE A 215 -6.46 -20.13 16.86
CA ILE A 215 -5.46 -21.14 17.22
C ILE A 215 -5.94 -22.55 16.86
N SER A 216 -7.23 -22.85 17.12
CA SER A 216 -7.78 -24.18 16.91
C SER A 216 -7.99 -24.56 15.44
N ASN A 217 -8.17 -23.56 14.56
CA ASN A 217 -8.62 -23.77 13.18
C ASN A 217 -7.66 -23.25 12.10
N ILE A 218 -6.74 -22.34 12.41
CA ILE A 218 -5.89 -21.67 11.42
C ILE A 218 -4.39 -21.94 11.64
N ILE A 219 -3.90 -21.88 12.88
CA ILE A 219 -2.47 -22.02 13.20
C ILE A 219 -2.08 -23.50 13.42
N LYS A 220 -2.70 -24.43 12.69
CA LYS A 220 -2.31 -25.85 12.68
C LYS A 220 -1.28 -26.13 11.61
#